data_AF-A0A0K0EUA1-F1
#
_entry.id   AF-A0A0K0EUA1-F1
#
_cell.length_a   1.000
_cell.length_b   1.000
_cell.length_c   1.000
_cell.angle_alpha   90.00
_cell.angle_beta   90.00
_cell.angle_gamma   90.00
#
_symmetry.space_group_name_H-M   'P 1'
#
loop_
_entity.id
_entity.type
_entity.pdbx_description
1 polymer ?
#
loop_
_entity_poly.entity_id
_entity_poly.type
_entity_poly.pdbx_seq_one_letter_code
_entity_poly.pdbx_strand_id
1 'polypeptide(L)'
;MIKNTNEISLNFRELSNSLELMERVIYKGNNSFRHIKFFDAFKQTYRQVNRCFMKSKLQELLTTALKQLPDDDSTDLHPRSKLKLESLLTKIDEVLESHARIKMGPMKRMVKEASMILDVRHHVAFCQVSLGVMGEINKRTTDIVNLLKSYQVVVRQAIS
;
A
#
# COMPACT_ATOMS: atom_id res chain seq x y z
N MET A 1 -10.03 14.48 15.04
CA MET A 1 -9.78 13.01 15.05
C MET A 1 -10.70 12.14 14.20
N ILE A 2 -12.04 12.24 14.28
CA ILE A 2 -12.97 11.30 13.60
C ILE A 2 -12.82 11.30 12.07
N LYS A 3 -12.58 12.47 11.46
CA LYS A 3 -12.35 12.60 10.01
C LYS A 3 -11.13 11.79 9.53
N ASN A 4 -10.03 11.82 10.29
CA ASN A 4 -8.78 11.13 9.99
C ASN A 4 -8.96 9.60 9.99
N THR A 5 -9.73 9.06 10.95
CA THR A 5 -10.00 7.62 11.04
C THR A 5 -10.86 7.11 9.89
N ASN A 6 -11.83 7.91 9.44
CA ASN A 6 -12.69 7.56 8.31
C ASN A 6 -11.90 7.55 7.00
N GLU A 7 -11.01 8.52 6.81
CA GLU A 7 -10.15 8.59 5.63
C GLU A 7 -9.15 7.42 5.57
N ILE A 8 -8.51 7.07 6.69
CA ILE A 8 -7.65 5.88 6.75
C ILE A 8 -8.45 4.65 6.37
N SER A 9 -9.60 4.43 7.01
CA SER A 9 -10.41 3.24 6.78
C SER A 9 -10.92 3.14 5.34
N LEU A 10 -11.25 4.27 4.72
CA LEU A 10 -11.62 4.32 3.31
C LEU A 10 -10.48 3.86 2.40
N ASN A 11 -9.28 4.44 2.56
CA ASN A 11 -8.12 4.09 1.74
C ASN A 11 -7.73 2.61 1.85
N PHE A 12 -7.73 2.06 3.07
CA PHE A 12 -7.43 0.64 3.27
C PHE A 12 -8.50 -0.29 2.70
N ARG A 13 -9.78 0.10 2.76
CA ARG A 13 -10.88 -0.63 2.13
C ARG A 13 -10.73 -0.66 0.60
N GLU A 14 -10.41 0.48 -0.01
CA GLU A 14 -10.19 0.55 -1.46
C GLU A 14 -8.98 -0.27 -1.91
N LEU A 15 -7.89 -0.27 -1.14
CA LEU A 15 -6.75 -1.16 -1.39
C LEU A 15 -7.17 -2.63 -1.27
N SER A 16 -7.94 -2.99 -0.24
CA SER A 16 -8.45 -4.36 -0.05
C SER A 16 -9.25 -4.83 -1.26
N ASN A 17 -10.20 -4.02 -1.73
CA ASN A 17 -11.01 -4.33 -2.91
C ASN A 17 -10.13 -4.53 -4.16
N SER A 18 -9.10 -3.71 -4.33
CA SER A 18 -8.15 -3.82 -5.44
C SER A 18 -7.31 -5.09 -5.35
N LEU A 19 -6.88 -5.49 -4.14
CA LEU A 19 -6.14 -6.73 -3.89
C LEU A 19 -7.00 -7.97 -4.13
N GLU A 20 -8.28 -7.94 -3.77
CA GLU A 20 -9.22 -9.03 -4.08
C GLU A 20 -9.37 -9.20 -5.60
N LEU A 21 -9.49 -8.10 -6.35
CA LEU A 21 -9.53 -8.16 -7.81
C LEU A 21 -8.23 -8.75 -8.37
N MET A 22 -7.09 -8.33 -7.84
CA MET A 22 -5.78 -8.85 -8.19
C MET A 22 -5.66 -10.35 -7.92
N GLU A 23 -6.15 -10.82 -6.78
CA GLU A 23 -6.18 -12.23 -6.41
C GLU A 23 -7.06 -13.05 -7.36
N ARG A 24 -8.22 -12.54 -7.78
CA ARG A 24 -9.08 -13.19 -8.78
C ARG A 24 -8.38 -13.32 -10.13
N VAL A 25 -7.64 -12.30 -10.56
CA VAL A 25 -6.83 -12.36 -11.80
C VAL A 25 -5.72 -13.39 -11.65
N ILE A 26 -5.04 -13.45 -10.51
CA ILE A 26 -4.02 -14.47 -10.22
C ILE A 26 -4.64 -15.87 -10.28
N TYR A 27 -5.76 -16.09 -9.61
CA TYR A 27 -6.43 -17.39 -9.59
C TYR A 27 -6.79 -17.87 -11.00
N LYS A 28 -7.47 -17.02 -11.79
CA LYS A 28 -7.87 -17.34 -13.17
C LYS A 28 -6.67 -17.51 -14.11
N GLY A 29 -5.61 -16.73 -13.91
CA GLY A 29 -4.42 -16.76 -14.75
C GLY A 29 -3.42 -17.87 -14.41
N ASN A 30 -3.54 -18.53 -13.25
CA ASN A 30 -2.47 -19.37 -12.74
C ASN A 30 -2.14 -20.56 -13.64
N ASN A 31 -3.14 -21.22 -14.21
CA ASN A 31 -2.91 -22.39 -15.07
C ASN A 31 -2.28 -22.00 -16.41
N SER A 32 -2.69 -20.87 -16.99
CA SER A 32 -2.26 -20.44 -18.32
C SER A 32 -0.96 -19.64 -18.31
N PHE A 33 -0.69 -18.90 -17.24
CA PHE A 33 0.38 -17.88 -17.21
C PHE A 33 1.45 -18.12 -16.13
N ARG A 34 1.40 -19.23 -15.37
CA ARG A 34 2.32 -19.48 -14.22
C ARG A 34 3.80 -19.27 -14.51
N HIS A 35 4.23 -19.56 -15.74
CA HIS A 35 5.63 -19.52 -16.19
C HIS A 35 6.01 -18.21 -16.89
N ILE A 36 5.05 -17.31 -17.11
CA ILE A 36 5.33 -16.04 -17.80
C ILE A 36 5.83 -15.00 -16.80
N LYS A 37 6.93 -14.32 -17.17
CA LYS A 37 7.63 -13.34 -16.32
C LYS A 37 6.73 -12.20 -15.82
N PHE A 38 5.88 -11.62 -16.68
CA PHE A 38 4.97 -10.55 -16.24
C PHE A 38 4.01 -11.05 -15.13
N PHE A 39 3.55 -12.30 -15.24
CA PHE A 39 2.59 -12.87 -14.29
C PHE A 39 3.26 -13.25 -12.97
N ASP A 40 4.53 -13.65 -12.99
CA ASP A 40 5.30 -13.81 -11.76
C ASP A 40 5.52 -12.47 -11.04
N ALA A 41 5.88 -11.41 -11.78
CA ALA A 41 5.98 -10.06 -11.23
C ALA A 41 4.64 -9.53 -10.68
N PHE A 42 3.53 -9.89 -11.33
CA PHE A 42 2.17 -9.60 -10.86
C PHE A 42 1.91 -10.28 -9.51
N LYS A 43 2.12 -11.60 -9.41
CA LYS A 43 1.99 -12.36 -8.14
C LYS A 43 2.90 -11.80 -7.04
N GLN A 44 4.13 -11.44 -7.38
CA GLN A 44 5.09 -10.88 -6.43
C GLN A 44 4.60 -9.54 -5.86
N THR A 45 4.06 -8.66 -6.71
CA THR A 45 3.46 -7.39 -6.27
C THR A 45 2.32 -7.64 -5.30
N TYR A 46 1.37 -8.54 -5.63
CA TYR A 46 0.28 -8.91 -4.73
C TYR A 46 0.79 -9.32 -3.34
N ARG A 47 1.74 -10.26 -3.29
CA ARG A 47 2.28 -10.78 -2.02
C ARG A 47 2.93 -9.67 -1.19
N GLN A 48 3.72 -8.80 -1.82
CA GLN A 48 4.44 -7.74 -1.13
C GLN A 48 3.49 -6.63 -0.64
N VAL A 49 2.53 -6.21 -1.46
CA VAL A 49 1.53 -5.22 -1.06
C VAL A 49 0.65 -5.76 0.06
N ASN A 50 0.12 -6.98 -0.09
CA ASN A 50 -0.73 -7.61 0.93
C ASN A 50 0.03 -7.76 2.27
N ARG A 51 1.30 -8.20 2.23
CA ARG A 51 2.15 -8.28 3.43
C ARG A 51 2.41 -6.92 4.07
N CYS A 52 2.74 -5.92 3.27
CA CYS A 52 3.19 -4.61 3.75
C CYS A 52 2.05 -3.75 4.29
N PHE A 53 0.88 -3.78 3.63
CA PHE A 53 -0.24 -2.88 3.95
C PHE A 53 -1.33 -3.58 4.76
N MET A 54 -1.75 -4.79 4.38
CA MET A 54 -2.89 -5.46 5.00
C MET A 54 -2.49 -6.30 6.21
N LYS A 55 -1.54 -7.24 6.03
CA LYS A 55 -1.14 -8.19 7.08
C LYS A 55 -0.27 -7.56 8.19
N SER A 56 0.27 -6.37 7.95
CA SER A 56 1.07 -5.63 8.93
C SER A 56 0.24 -4.96 10.02
N LYS A 57 -1.10 -5.01 9.93
CA LYS A 57 -2.04 -4.30 10.82
C LYS A 57 -1.80 -2.78 10.86
N LEU A 58 -1.28 -2.22 9.76
CA LEU A 58 -0.93 -0.81 9.65
C LEU A 58 -2.13 0.12 9.95
N GLN A 59 -3.32 -0.24 9.49
CA GLN A 59 -4.56 0.52 9.77
C GLN A 59 -4.87 0.60 11.28
N GLU A 60 -4.80 -0.52 11.99
CA GLU A 60 -5.06 -0.58 13.44
C GLU A 60 -4.03 0.25 14.20
N LEU A 61 -2.75 0.14 13.80
CA LEU A 61 -1.64 0.87 14.40
C LEU A 61 -1.80 2.39 14.20
N LEU A 62 -2.07 2.83 12.97
CA LEU A 62 -2.34 4.24 12.65
C LEU A 62 -3.49 4.79 13.48
N THR A 63 -4.62 4.08 13.50
CA THR A 63 -5.82 4.53 14.21
C THR A 63 -5.55 4.65 15.72
N THR A 64 -4.81 3.70 16.29
CA THR A 64 -4.49 3.69 17.73
C THR A 64 -3.50 4.78 18.09
N ALA A 65 -2.46 4.96 17.28
CA ALA A 65 -1.43 5.95 17.52
C ALA A 65 -1.95 7.38 17.33
N LEU A 66 -2.74 7.65 16.28
CA LEU A 66 -3.31 8.98 16.05
C LEU A 66 -4.28 9.42 17.15
N LYS A 67 -4.95 8.47 17.85
CA LYS A 67 -5.74 8.77 19.05
C LYS A 67 -4.91 9.27 20.24
N GLN A 68 -3.58 9.21 20.17
CA GLN A 68 -2.69 9.71 21.23
C GLN A 68 -2.27 11.16 21.01
N LEU A 69 -2.61 11.76 19.86
CA LEU A 69 -2.40 13.18 19.61
C LEU A 69 -3.37 13.99 20.48
N PRO A 70 -2.94 15.10 21.10
CA PRO A 70 -3.83 15.98 21.85
C PRO A 70 -4.77 16.71 20.89
N ASP A 71 -5.96 17.07 21.39
CA ASP A 71 -6.91 17.90 20.63
C ASP A 71 -6.55 19.41 20.69
N ASP A 72 -5.72 19.81 21.66
CA ASP A 72 -5.19 21.18 21.84
C ASP A 72 -3.65 21.20 21.84
N ASP A 73 -3.06 22.23 21.21
CA ASP A 73 -1.62 22.42 21.06
C ASP A 73 -0.86 22.61 22.40
N SER A 74 -1.57 22.78 23.52
CA SER A 74 -0.99 23.18 24.81
C SER A 74 -0.92 22.07 25.86
N THR A 75 -1.07 20.80 25.48
CA THR A 75 -1.03 19.69 26.46
C THR A 75 0.27 18.90 26.35
N ASP A 76 1.02 18.83 27.46
CA ASP A 76 2.19 17.97 27.57
C ASP A 76 1.82 16.53 27.23
N LEU A 77 2.53 15.98 26.24
CA LEU A 77 2.26 14.65 25.73
C LEU A 77 2.75 13.61 26.74
N HIS A 78 1.83 12.80 27.28
CA HIS A 78 2.20 11.76 28.24
C HIS A 78 3.31 10.84 27.67
N PRO A 79 4.35 10.45 28.44
CA PRO A 79 5.50 9.69 27.92
C PRO A 79 5.11 8.41 27.16
N ARG A 80 4.07 7.71 27.64
CA ARG A 80 3.53 6.53 26.97
C ARG A 80 2.90 6.83 25.60
N SER A 81 2.28 8.00 25.43
CA SER A 81 1.75 8.48 24.16
C SER A 81 2.89 8.77 23.19
N LYS A 82 3.96 9.42 23.68
CA LYS A 82 5.16 9.73 22.89
C LYS A 82 5.80 8.47 22.31
N LEU A 83 6.02 7.45 23.14
CA LEU A 83 6.57 6.16 22.69
C LEU A 83 5.72 5.48 21.60
N LYS A 84 4.39 5.55 21.69
CA LYS A 84 3.49 4.99 20.66
C LYS A 84 3.59 5.76 19.34
N LEU A 85 3.69 7.08 19.42
CA LEU A 85 3.84 7.95 18.25
C LEU A 85 5.21 7.76 17.58
N GLU A 86 6.29 7.62 18.35
CA GLU A 86 7.62 7.28 17.84
C GLU A 86 7.64 5.90 17.14
N SER A 87 6.99 4.90 17.74
CA SER A 87 6.82 3.58 17.11
C SER A 87 6.04 3.67 15.79
N LEU A 88 5.01 4.53 15.73
CA LEU A 88 4.30 4.81 14.48
C LEU A 88 5.24 5.44 13.43
N LEU A 89 6.08 6.40 13.80
CA LEU A 89 7.03 7.02 12.86
C LEU A 89 7.97 5.99 12.24
N THR A 90 8.57 5.12 13.06
CA THR A 90 9.40 4.01 12.57
C THR A 90 8.63 3.12 11.60
N LYS A 91 7.37 2.81 11.93
CA LYS A 91 6.55 1.98 11.06
C LYS A 91 6.21 2.64 9.73
N ILE A 92 5.96 3.95 9.73
CA ILE A 92 5.76 4.73 8.50
C ILE A 92 6.99 4.62 7.61
N ASP A 93 8.20 4.84 8.16
CA ASP A 93 9.44 4.79 7.38
C ASP A 93 9.67 3.41 6.73
N GLU A 94 9.43 2.31 7.47
CA GLU A 94 9.48 0.95 6.92
C GLU A 94 8.53 0.73 5.74
N VAL A 95 7.31 1.28 5.83
CA VAL A 95 6.27 1.16 4.79
C VAL A 95 6.65 2.00 3.58
N LEU A 96 7.18 3.21 3.78
CA LEU A 96 7.66 4.08 2.69
C LEU A 96 8.79 3.41 1.91
N GLU A 97 9.77 2.81 2.60
CA GLU A 97 10.87 2.08 1.96
C GLU A 97 10.36 0.86 1.19
N SER A 98 9.45 0.08 1.80
CA SER A 98 8.85 -1.09 1.17
C SER A 98 8.04 -0.72 -0.08
N HIS A 99 7.26 0.35 -0.02
CA HIS A 99 6.52 0.87 -1.17
C HIS A 99 7.45 1.28 -2.32
N ALA A 100 8.55 1.99 -2.03
CA ALA A 100 9.53 2.36 -3.05
C ALA A 100 10.14 1.12 -3.73
N ARG A 101 10.50 0.09 -2.95
CA ARG A 101 11.00 -1.20 -3.47
C ARG A 101 9.99 -1.93 -4.35
N ILE A 102 8.71 -1.94 -3.96
CA ILE A 102 7.63 -2.55 -4.74
C ILE A 102 7.47 -1.85 -6.09
N LYS A 103 7.45 -0.50 -6.09
CA LYS A 103 7.30 0.31 -7.32
C LYS A 103 8.46 0.11 -8.29
N MET A 104 9.69 0.20 -7.77
CA MET A 104 10.90 0.10 -8.59
C MET A 104 11.25 -1.34 -8.98
N GLY A 105 10.77 -2.32 -8.22
CA GLY A 105 11.00 -3.74 -8.45
C GLY A 105 9.86 -4.39 -9.24
N PRO A 106 8.99 -5.18 -8.59
CA PRO A 106 8.02 -6.02 -9.28
C PRO A 106 6.98 -5.25 -10.11
N MET A 107 6.54 -4.04 -9.71
CA MET A 107 5.59 -3.27 -10.51
C MET A 107 6.22 -2.82 -11.84
N LYS A 108 7.40 -2.19 -11.79
CA LYS A 108 8.14 -1.78 -12.99
C LYS A 108 8.41 -2.95 -13.93
N ARG A 109 8.81 -4.10 -13.38
CA ARG A 109 9.01 -5.33 -14.17
C ARG A 109 7.70 -5.81 -14.83
N MET A 110 6.61 -5.86 -14.07
CA MET A 110 5.32 -6.29 -14.61
C MET A 110 4.89 -5.41 -15.79
N VAL A 111 4.99 -4.09 -15.67
CA VAL A 111 4.64 -3.15 -16.75
C VAL A 111 5.52 -3.38 -17.98
N LYS A 112 6.84 -3.49 -17.79
CA LYS A 112 7.79 -3.74 -18.88
C LYS A 112 7.44 -5.04 -19.63
N GLU A 113 7.32 -6.15 -18.91
CA GLU A 113 7.09 -7.46 -19.51
C GLU A 113 5.71 -7.56 -20.17
N ALA A 114 4.67 -6.98 -19.55
CA ALA A 114 3.32 -6.94 -20.13
C ALA A 114 3.27 -6.09 -21.41
N SER A 115 4.01 -4.97 -21.46
CA SER A 115 4.08 -4.12 -22.66
C SER A 115 4.71 -4.88 -23.83
N MET A 116 5.82 -5.59 -23.58
CA MET A 116 6.46 -6.42 -24.61
C MET A 116 5.54 -7.51 -25.17
N ILE A 117 4.69 -8.11 -24.33
CA ILE A 117 3.71 -9.12 -24.76
C ILE A 117 2.59 -8.48 -25.60
N LEU A 118 2.17 -7.26 -25.25
CA LEU A 118 1.18 -6.50 -26.00
C LEU A 118 1.70 -6.07 -27.38
N ASP A 119 2.98 -5.72 -27.49
CA ASP A 119 3.60 -5.32 -28.77
C ASP A 119 3.53 -6.44 -29.81
N VAL A 120 3.72 -7.69 -29.36
CA VAL A 120 3.59 -8.89 -30.21
C VAL A 120 2.15 -9.41 -30.29
N ARG A 121 1.17 -8.66 -29.77
CA ARG A 121 -0.27 -8.95 -29.79
C ARG A 121 -0.65 -10.31 -29.19
N HIS A 122 0.14 -10.83 -28.26
CA HIS A 122 -0.18 -12.06 -27.55
C HIS A 122 -1.01 -11.77 -26.29
N HIS A 123 -2.04 -12.58 -26.02
CA HIS A 123 -2.83 -12.54 -24.78
C HIS A 123 -3.32 -11.14 -24.36
N VAL A 124 -3.66 -10.30 -25.34
CA VAL A 124 -3.92 -8.86 -25.19
C VAL A 124 -4.89 -8.55 -24.05
N ALA A 125 -6.05 -9.20 -24.03
CA ALA A 125 -7.07 -8.96 -23.01
C ALA A 125 -6.56 -9.24 -21.59
N PHE A 126 -5.80 -10.33 -21.39
CA PHE A 126 -5.29 -10.68 -20.07
C PHE A 126 -4.21 -9.69 -19.61
N CYS A 127 -3.32 -9.27 -20.51
CA CYS A 127 -2.30 -8.26 -20.22
C CYS A 127 -2.92 -6.90 -19.90
N GLN A 128 -3.93 -6.47 -20.66
CA GLN A 128 -4.65 -5.20 -20.41
C GLN A 128 -5.37 -5.22 -19.07
N VAL A 129 -6.08 -6.30 -18.74
CA VAL A 129 -6.73 -6.45 -17.42
C VAL A 129 -5.68 -6.42 -16.30
N SER A 130 -4.58 -7.15 -16.45
CA SER A 130 -3.51 -7.18 -15.46
C SER A 130 -2.87 -5.80 -15.26
N LEU A 131 -2.65 -5.05 -16.35
CA LEU A 131 -2.12 -3.68 -16.29
C LEU A 131 -3.10 -2.71 -15.63
N GLY A 132 -4.40 -2.82 -15.95
CA GLY A 132 -5.45 -2.03 -15.31
C GLY A 132 -5.48 -2.25 -13.79
N VAL A 133 -5.46 -3.51 -13.36
CA VAL A 133 -5.39 -3.86 -11.93
C VAL A 133 -4.09 -3.35 -11.28
N MET A 134 -2.95 -3.46 -11.98
CA MET A 134 -1.69 -2.92 -11.48
C MET A 134 -1.75 -1.39 -11.29
N GLY A 135 -2.40 -0.69 -12.21
CA GLY A 135 -2.65 0.76 -12.13
C GLY A 135 -3.45 1.13 -10.88
N GLU A 136 -4.56 0.42 -10.62
CA GLU A 136 -5.36 0.62 -9.40
C GLU A 136 -4.54 0.35 -8.13
N ILE A 137 -3.80 -0.76 -8.06
CA ILE A 137 -2.94 -1.08 -6.91
C ILE A 137 -1.93 0.04 -6.66
N ASN A 138 -1.22 0.50 -7.71
CA ASN A 138 -0.25 1.59 -7.59
C ASN A 138 -0.91 2.89 -7.10
N LYS A 139 -2.11 3.21 -7.57
CA LYS A 139 -2.88 4.37 -7.09
C LYS A 139 -3.18 4.23 -5.60
N ARG A 140 -3.85 3.14 -5.18
CA ARG A 140 -4.27 2.96 -3.78
C ARG A 140 -3.09 2.91 -2.80
N THR A 141 -1.98 2.27 -3.17
CA THR A 141 -0.77 2.30 -2.30
C THR A 141 -0.14 3.67 -2.24
N THR A 142 -0.19 4.45 -3.33
CA THR A 142 0.32 5.84 -3.35
C THR A 142 -0.54 6.76 -2.49
N ASP A 143 -1.88 6.62 -2.54
CA ASP A 143 -2.81 7.41 -1.72
C ASP A 143 -2.56 7.16 -0.22
N ILE A 144 -2.43 5.89 0.20
CA ILE A 144 -2.05 5.55 1.57
C ILE A 144 -0.69 6.16 1.93
N VAL A 145 0.32 6.05 1.06
CA VAL A 145 1.65 6.60 1.31
C VAL A 145 1.64 8.12 1.50
N ASN A 146 0.86 8.84 0.70
CA ASN A 146 0.71 10.29 0.86
C ASN A 146 0.06 10.63 2.21
N LEU A 147 -0.96 9.86 2.61
CA LEU A 147 -1.60 9.98 3.91
C LEU A 147 -0.62 9.68 5.08
N LEU A 148 0.25 8.67 4.94
CA LEU A 148 1.28 8.38 5.94
C LEU A 148 2.26 9.54 6.09
N LYS A 149 2.68 10.15 4.98
CA LYS A 149 3.59 11.30 4.99
C LYS A 149 2.97 12.51 5.68
N SER A 150 1.69 12.80 5.45
CA SER A 150 1.01 13.89 6.16
C SER A 150 0.95 13.63 7.66
N TYR A 151 0.64 12.39 8.08
CA TYR A 151 0.66 12.03 9.50
C TYR A 151 2.06 12.06 10.10
N GLN A 152 3.09 11.71 9.32
CA GLN A 152 4.47 11.80 9.77
C GLN A 152 4.84 13.23 10.20
N VAL A 153 4.40 14.24 9.44
CA VAL A 153 4.63 15.66 9.75
C VAL A 153 3.93 16.04 11.06
N VAL A 154 2.62 15.74 11.16
CA VAL A 154 1.81 16.07 12.35
C VAL A 154 2.38 15.42 13.60
N VAL A 155 2.75 14.14 13.51
CA VAL A 155 3.30 13.40 14.64
C VAL A 155 4.66 13.95 15.07
N ARG A 156 5.55 14.31 14.12
CA ARG A 156 6.84 14.93 14.45
C ARG A 156 6.66 16.28 15.14
N GLN A 157 5.69 17.08 14.71
CA GLN A 157 5.37 18.36 15.36
C GLN A 157 4.86 18.15 16.80
N ALA A 158 4.01 17.15 17.04
CA ALA A 158 3.47 16.87 18.36
C ALA A 158 4.49 16.28 19.36
N ILE A 159 5.59 15.68 18.88
CA ILE A 159 6.63 15.08 19.73
C ILE A 159 7.76 16.07 20.05
N SER A 160 7.97 17.06 19.16
CA SER A 160 9.01 18.09 19.24
C SER A 160 8.75 19.08 20.37
#